data_AF-A0AAV0Y2W5-F1
#
_entry.id   AF-A0AAV0Y2W5-F1
#
_cell.length_a   1.000
_cell.length_b   1.000
_cell.length_c   1.000
_cell.angle_alpha   90.00
_cell.angle_beta   90.00
_cell.angle_gamma   90.00
#
_symmetry.space_group_name_H-M   'P 1'
#
loop_
_entity.id
_entity.type
_entity.pdbx_description
1 polymer ?
#
loop_
_entity_poly.entity_id
_entity_poly.type
_entity_poly.pdbx_seq_one_letter_code
_entity_poly.pdbx_strand_id
1 'polypeptide(L)'
;MSAPRRKCHFNSDDLQKEFPFLKPTSVSIYIVYCEICKSEVDVSNSGRGSIKNHLAKKKHTLALNAVSSSGKVTKFFRDNTLSSENLLIAAKEGTFAYHTINHMQSFRSLDC
;
A
#
# COMPACT_ATOMS: atom_id res chain seq x y z
N MET A 1 -2.34 -8.76 -48.21
CA MET A 1 -2.81 -7.99 -47.03
C MET A 1 -3.48 -8.97 -46.07
N SER A 2 -2.96 -9.11 -44.83
CA SER A 2 -3.52 -10.04 -43.85
C SER A 2 -4.84 -9.50 -43.28
N ALA A 3 -5.83 -10.36 -43.09
CA ALA A 3 -7.16 -9.98 -42.60
C ALA A 3 -7.08 -9.31 -41.21
N PRO A 4 -7.99 -8.37 -40.88
CA PRO A 4 -8.03 -7.73 -39.57
C PRO A 4 -8.20 -8.77 -38.46
N ARG A 5 -7.30 -8.77 -37.48
CA ARG A 5 -7.40 -9.66 -36.31
C ARG A 5 -8.51 -9.17 -35.39
N ARG A 6 -9.29 -10.09 -34.83
CA ARG A 6 -10.33 -9.77 -33.83
C ARG A 6 -9.65 -9.25 -32.56
N LYS A 7 -10.17 -8.15 -32.01
CA LYS A 7 -9.67 -7.58 -30.75
C LYS A 7 -10.09 -8.45 -29.56
N CYS A 8 -9.17 -8.69 -28.63
CA CYS A 8 -9.46 -9.35 -27.36
C CYS A 8 -10.01 -8.35 -26.34
N HIS A 9 -11.01 -8.75 -25.54
CA HIS A 9 -11.52 -7.97 -24.41
C HIS A 9 -11.14 -8.65 -23.09
N PHE A 10 -11.10 -7.88 -22.00
CA PHE A 10 -10.90 -8.45 -20.67
C PHE A 10 -12.18 -9.18 -20.23
N ASN A 11 -12.13 -10.52 -20.19
CA ASN A 11 -13.25 -11.34 -19.70
C ASN A 11 -13.13 -11.54 -18.19
N SER A 12 -14.25 -11.36 -17.47
CA SER A 12 -14.33 -11.56 -16.02
C SER A 12 -14.16 -13.02 -15.61
N ASP A 13 -14.43 -13.97 -16.50
CA ASP A 13 -14.53 -15.38 -16.10
C ASP A 13 -13.20 -16.14 -16.11
N ASP A 14 -12.28 -15.80 -17.03
CA ASP A 14 -10.98 -16.49 -17.16
C ASP A 14 -9.81 -15.58 -16.76
N LEU A 15 -9.73 -14.39 -17.35
CA LEU A 15 -8.58 -13.49 -17.16
C LEU A 15 -8.60 -12.79 -15.79
N GLN A 16 -9.79 -12.43 -15.30
CA GLN A 16 -9.89 -11.80 -13.97
C GLN A 16 -9.68 -12.81 -12.84
N LYS A 17 -10.04 -14.09 -13.03
CA LYS A 17 -9.70 -15.16 -12.07
C LYS A 17 -8.21 -15.47 -12.06
N GLU A 18 -7.56 -15.48 -13.23
CA GLU A 18 -6.11 -15.70 -13.32
C GLU A 18 -5.30 -14.50 -12.79
N PHE A 19 -5.79 -13.27 -13.01
CA PHE A 19 -5.10 -12.04 -12.63
C PHE A 19 -5.99 -11.11 -11.78
N PRO A 20 -6.16 -11.39 -10.47
CA PRO A 20 -7.09 -10.66 -9.61
C PRO A 20 -6.70 -9.19 -9.36
N PHE A 21 -5.44 -8.83 -9.56
CA PHE A 21 -4.92 -7.45 -9.44
C PHE A 21 -5.16 -6.58 -10.68
N LEU A 22 -5.77 -7.14 -11.74
CA LEU A 22 -6.19 -6.40 -12.93
C LEU A 22 -7.67 -6.04 -12.80
N LYS A 23 -7.97 -4.75 -12.89
CA LYS A 23 -9.33 -4.22 -12.87
C LYS A 23 -9.74 -3.71 -14.25
N PRO A 24 -10.99 -3.94 -14.68
CA PRO A 24 -11.50 -3.31 -15.89
C PRO A 24 -11.60 -1.78 -15.70
N THR A 25 -11.29 -1.03 -16.75
CA THR A 25 -11.43 0.43 -16.74
C THR A 25 -12.78 0.82 -17.35
N SER A 26 -13.45 1.83 -16.80
CA SER A 26 -14.72 2.35 -17.33
C SER A 26 -14.59 3.01 -18.71
N VAL A 27 -13.38 3.44 -19.06
CA VAL A 27 -13.05 4.09 -20.33
C VAL A 27 -13.14 3.14 -21.52
N SER A 28 -12.69 1.89 -21.37
CA SER A 28 -12.80 0.92 -22.47
C SER A 28 -12.67 -0.53 -21.99
N ILE A 29 -13.37 -1.43 -22.68
CA ILE A 29 -13.31 -2.90 -22.48
C ILE A 29 -11.98 -3.53 -22.92
N TYR A 30 -11.13 -2.75 -23.58
CA TYR A 30 -9.84 -3.18 -24.13
C TYR A 30 -8.65 -2.75 -23.27
N ILE A 31 -8.87 -1.88 -22.30
CA ILE A 31 -7.84 -1.38 -21.39
C ILE A 31 -8.14 -1.90 -20.00
N VAL A 32 -7.11 -2.44 -19.36
CA VAL A 32 -7.17 -2.91 -17.98
C VAL A 32 -6.21 -2.13 -17.12
N TYR A 33 -6.60 -1.87 -15.89
CA TYR A 33 -5.79 -1.18 -14.91
C TYR A 33 -5.08 -2.21 -14.01
N CYS A 34 -3.76 -2.10 -13.90
CA CYS A 34 -2.97 -2.89 -12.98
C CYS A 34 -2.80 -2.16 -11.65
N GLU A 35 -3.32 -2.74 -10.57
CA GLU A 35 -3.24 -2.13 -9.23
C GLU A 35 -1.81 -2.08 -8.68
N ILE A 36 -0.98 -3.07 -9.03
CA ILE A 36 0.42 -3.13 -8.61
C ILE A 36 1.23 -2.01 -9.27
N CYS A 37 1.10 -1.87 -10.59
CA CYS A 37 1.87 -0.89 -11.36
C CYS A 37 1.27 0.51 -11.39
N LYS A 38 0.01 0.64 -10.95
CA LYS A 38 -0.83 1.85 -11.12
C LYS A 38 -0.80 2.36 -12.56
N SER A 39 -1.00 1.46 -13.51
CA SER A 39 -0.93 1.78 -14.94
C SER A 39 -1.90 0.96 -15.78
N GLU A 40 -2.32 1.56 -16.88
CA GLU A 40 -3.17 0.95 -17.88
C GLU A 40 -2.39 0.03 -18.82
N VAL A 41 -3.03 -1.05 -19.24
CA VAL A 41 -2.50 -2.06 -20.15
C VAL A 41 -3.54 -2.34 -21.24
N ASP A 42 -3.13 -2.19 -22.49
CA ASP A 42 -3.96 -2.51 -23.64
C ASP A 42 -3.90 -4.03 -23.93
N VAL A 43 -5.07 -4.68 -23.86
CA VAL A 43 -5.24 -6.12 -24.12
C VAL A 43 -5.86 -6.40 -25.49
N SER A 44 -6.17 -5.37 -26.30
CA SER A 44 -6.87 -5.51 -27.58
C SER A 44 -6.16 -6.42 -28.58
N ASN A 45 -4.83 -6.35 -28.67
CA ASN A 45 -4.09 -7.01 -29.76
C ASN A 45 -3.66 -8.45 -29.42
N SER A 46 -3.33 -8.70 -28.15
CA SER A 46 -2.74 -9.99 -27.73
C SER A 46 -3.35 -10.56 -26.44
N GLY A 47 -4.37 -9.92 -25.85
CA GLY A 47 -5.06 -10.40 -24.66
C GLY A 47 -4.09 -10.79 -23.53
N ARG A 48 -4.04 -12.09 -23.24
CA ARG A 48 -3.13 -12.71 -22.28
C ARG A 48 -1.65 -12.46 -22.57
N GLY A 49 -1.25 -12.39 -23.84
CA GLY A 49 0.12 -12.05 -24.24
C GLY A 49 0.53 -10.65 -23.80
N SER A 50 -0.37 -9.67 -23.92
CA SER A 50 -0.13 -8.31 -23.42
C SER A 50 0.08 -8.29 -21.90
N ILE A 51 -0.71 -9.09 -21.16
CA ILE A 51 -0.60 -9.23 -19.71
C ILE A 51 0.73 -9.87 -19.34
N LYS A 52 1.11 -11.01 -19.95
CA LYS A 52 2.41 -11.66 -19.69
C LYS A 52 3.58 -10.73 -19.97
N ASN A 53 3.54 -9.99 -21.07
CA ASN A 53 4.55 -8.99 -21.40
C ASN A 53 4.59 -7.86 -20.36
N HIS A 54 3.44 -7.42 -19.86
CA HIS A 54 3.37 -6.46 -18.77
C HIS A 54 4.04 -6.98 -17.49
N LEU A 55 3.77 -8.24 -17.10
CA LEU A 55 4.35 -8.87 -15.92
C LEU A 55 5.88 -9.03 -16.02
N ALA A 56 6.39 -9.29 -17.22
CA ALA A 56 7.82 -9.41 -17.48
C ALA A 56 8.57 -8.06 -17.47
N LYS A 57 7.87 -6.92 -17.55
CA LYS A 57 8.53 -5.60 -17.54
C LYS A 57 9.14 -5.30 -16.18
N LYS A 58 10.33 -4.69 -16.19
CA LYS A 58 11.02 -4.20 -15.00
C LYS A 58 10.15 -3.28 -14.12
N LYS A 59 9.26 -2.49 -14.73
CA LYS A 59 8.30 -1.66 -13.99
C LYS A 59 7.42 -2.49 -13.06
N HIS A 60 6.92 -3.62 -13.54
CA HIS A 60 6.05 -4.50 -12.76
C HIS A 60 6.82 -5.17 -11.63
N THR A 61 8.01 -5.70 -11.90
CA THR A 61 8.83 -6.36 -10.88
C THR A 61 9.25 -5.41 -9.77
N LEU A 62 9.63 -4.16 -10.10
CA LEU A 62 9.95 -3.13 -9.12
C LEU A 62 8.73 -2.74 -8.27
N ALA A 63 7.57 -2.55 -8.91
CA ALA A 63 6.34 -2.22 -8.20
C ALA A 63 5.89 -3.36 -7.26
N LEU A 64 6.01 -4.60 -7.71
CA LEU A 64 5.71 -5.79 -6.90
C LEU A 64 6.64 -5.86 -5.68
N ASN A 65 7.94 -5.64 -5.86
CA ASN A 65 8.89 -5.59 -4.75
C ASN A 65 8.57 -4.47 -3.75
N ALA A 66 8.16 -3.30 -4.24
CA ALA A 66 7.77 -2.17 -3.39
C ALA A 66 6.50 -2.46 -2.58
N VAL A 67 5.50 -3.12 -3.17
CA VAL A 67 4.29 -3.52 -2.46
C VAL A 67 4.60 -4.57 -1.39
N SER A 68 5.46 -5.54 -1.70
CA SER A 68 5.86 -6.59 -0.75
C SER A 68 6.70 -6.06 0.43
N SER A 69 7.53 -5.04 0.20
CA SER A 69 8.37 -4.43 1.25
C SER A 69 7.68 -3.30 2.02
N SER A 70 6.58 -2.75 1.50
CA SER A 70 5.84 -1.66 2.12
C SER A 70 4.90 -2.19 3.20
N GLY A 71 5.20 -1.85 4.46
CA GLY A 71 4.26 -1.97 5.57
C GLY A 71 3.30 -0.78 5.64
N LYS A 72 2.11 -0.98 6.23
CA LYS A 72 1.22 0.14 6.55
C LYS A 72 1.95 1.09 7.51
N VAL A 73 1.99 2.38 7.20
CA VAL A 73 2.56 3.42 8.09
C VAL A 73 1.87 3.41 9.46
N THR A 74 0.63 2.96 9.51
CA THR A 74 -0.12 2.81 10.77
C THR A 74 0.50 1.86 11.78
N LYS A 75 1.40 0.96 11.35
CA LYS A 75 2.17 0.11 12.25
C LYS A 75 3.09 0.91 13.19
N PHE A 76 3.47 2.13 12.80
CA PHE A 76 4.32 3.01 13.63
C PHE A 76 3.50 3.90 14.58
N PHE A 77 2.19 4.02 14.38
CA PHE A 77 1.34 4.74 15.31
C PHE A 77 1.05 3.86 16.52
N ARG A 78 1.03 4.46 17.72
CA ARG A 78 0.49 3.79 18.91
C ARG A 78 -1.00 3.55 18.70
N ASP A 79 -1.46 2.37 19.09
CA ASP A 79 -2.89 2.08 19.15
C ASP A 79 -3.57 3.09 20.10
N ASN A 80 -4.76 3.56 19.72
CA ASN A 80 -5.50 4.56 20.48
C ASN A 80 -6.09 3.97 21.79
N THR A 81 -5.83 2.69 22.06
CA THR A 81 -6.24 1.99 23.27
C THR A 81 -5.21 2.17 24.36
N LEU A 82 -5.58 2.88 25.42
CA LEU A 82 -4.77 3.01 26.63
C LEU A 82 -4.78 1.69 27.40
N SER A 83 -3.74 0.88 27.23
CA SER A 83 -3.44 -0.24 28.12
C SER A 83 -3.25 0.25 29.56
N SER A 84 -3.56 -0.61 30.54
CA SER A 84 -3.30 -0.35 31.96
C SER A 84 -1.82 -0.01 32.23
N GLU A 85 -0.90 -0.63 31.47
CA GLU A 85 0.54 -0.31 31.54
C GLU A 85 0.84 1.13 31.08
N ASN A 86 0.22 1.58 29.98
CA ASN A 86 0.41 2.94 29.48
C ASN A 86 -0.11 3.99 30.47
N LEU A 87 -1.25 3.71 31.13
CA LEU A 87 -1.79 4.57 32.18
C LEU A 87 -0.85 4.65 33.39
N LEU A 88 -0.26 3.53 33.78
CA LEU A 88 0.68 3.47 34.90
C LEU A 88 1.99 4.20 34.59
N ILE A 89 2.49 4.10 33.35
CA ILE A 89 3.65 4.88 32.90
C ILE A 89 3.34 6.38 32.92
N ALA A 90 2.19 6.80 32.37
CA ALA A 90 1.77 8.20 32.36
C ALA A 90 1.62 8.77 33.79
N ALA A 91 1.07 7.98 34.73
CA ALA A 91 0.97 8.38 36.13
C ALA A 91 2.35 8.54 36.79
N LYS A 92 3.30 7.65 36.49
CA LYS A 92 4.69 7.76 36.97
C LYS A 92 5.38 9.01 36.43
N GLU A 93 5.27 9.26 35.12
CA GLU A 93 5.83 10.45 34.47
C GLU A 93 5.22 11.74 35.03
N GLY A 94 3.89 11.78 35.22
CA GLY A 94 3.20 12.92 35.83
C GLY A 94 3.62 13.17 37.27
N THR A 95 3.76 12.10 38.08
CA THR A 95 4.22 12.20 39.47
C THR A 95 5.67 12.69 39.53
N PHE A 96 6.53 12.20 38.63
CA PHE A 96 7.91 12.65 38.53
C PHE A 96 7.99 14.14 38.17
N ALA A 97 7.28 14.58 37.13
CA ALA A 97 7.26 15.99 36.73
C ALA A 97 6.75 16.91 37.84
N TYR A 98 5.68 16.51 38.54
CA TYR A 98 5.16 17.26 39.69
C TYR A 98 6.17 17.34 40.83
N HIS A 99 6.77 16.20 41.20
CA HIS A 99 7.79 16.13 42.24
C HIS A 99 9.01 16.99 41.90
N THR A 100 9.46 16.96 40.64
CA THR A 100 10.53 17.81 40.13
C THR A 100 10.21 19.28 40.32
N ILE A 101 9.02 19.74 39.93
CA ILE A 101 8.63 21.17 40.06
C ILE A 101 8.49 21.60 41.53
N ASN A 102 8.10 20.67 42.41
CA ASN A 102 7.94 20.97 43.83
C ASN A 102 9.29 21.04 44.57
N HIS A 103 10.24 20.16 44.23
CA HIS A 103 11.57 20.13 44.87
C HIS A 103 12.61 21.01 44.17
N MET A 104 12.46 21.22 42.87
CA MET A 104 13.28 22.09 42.04
C MET A 104 12.37 23.16 41.46
N GLN A 105 12.73 24.44 41.57
CA GLN A 105 11.87 25.55 41.09
C GLN A 105 11.58 25.50 39.57
N SER A 106 12.23 24.63 38.81
CA SER A 106 12.03 24.45 37.37
C SER A 106 12.41 23.04 36.92
N PHE A 107 11.71 22.53 35.90
CA PHE A 107 12.09 21.30 35.20
C PHE A 107 13.48 21.41 34.54
N ARG A 108 13.91 22.62 34.16
CA ARG A 108 15.25 22.89 33.59
C ARG A 108 16.38 22.73 34.60
N SER A 109 16.08 22.62 35.89
CA SER A 109 17.09 22.41 36.94
C SER A 109 17.71 21.01 36.93
N LEU A 110 17.15 20.08 36.16
CA LEU A 110 17.64 18.70 36.00
C LEU A 110 18.53 18.50 34.76
N ASP A 111 18.68 19.53 33.92
CA ASP A 111 19.58 19.51 32.76
C ASP A 111 21.00 19.86 33.26
N CYS A 112 21.72 18.85 33.74
CA CYS A 112 23.15 18.91 34.06
C CYS A 112 23.95 18.18 32.98
#